data_AF-A0A9E2H839-F1
#
_entry.id   AF-A0A9E2H839-F1
#
_cell.length_a   1.000
_cell.length_b   1.000
_cell.length_c   1.000
_cell.angle_alpha   90.00
_cell.angle_beta   90.00
_cell.angle_gamma   90.00
#
_symmetry.space_group_name_H-M   'P 1'
#
loop_
_entity.id
_entity.type
_entity.pdbx_description
1 polymer ?
#
loop_
_entity_poly.entity_id
_entity_poly.type
_entity_poly.pdbx_seq_one_letter_code
_entity_poly.pdbx_strand_id
1 'polypeptide(L)'
;MRPSDATPGSCKARLEEVLAATKEERGTSPDYRIVAEAAYEWFTDHGAQFFHTPHAEPFMFFEDSILWMDTPDRGRRRLYASILYKQTGMVQTTAGGRTFYEVLANLAVERGEVREHSSWLHSDVSSYTVYFNLNNSEHEIAKITPEGVEIIKNGGNEDGIILEGSRKMAPIHFLPKADPLEAHRILTELVHNNLTCAPGNRDLILEWLSCFLLLDFAGTRPMMRFEGPTSSGKTTASKLISTLLYGEPQQKKSTDAANYTDGSRNPLIVLDNVEVKHLTEDLMTFILTSVTGIAKEKRKIGTDTETVVERPKCLLNTTGIEPLGGELGEILSRSFIIRFEMGEQASECFIEAKVLAAIREHRDLIISALLIRTSQVLAMMRDGAQEQVMRLLHQTLGNHSKRRCNDYLSLMYLMRLSGKPRDEVAKALDMLNPQFEELIASLNRVSQETARESNPIATCLVVLFKAYRHAVGTNEAAFLERYQIDFSDENTIEGARARDLFIALKRLSKDFGLSFNMNTVQQFAQRFSNDIDTIRQAGFEIKVNRSEHSVRRTATYDTTYLA
;
A
#
# COMPACT_ATOMS: atom_id res chain seq x y z
N MET A 1 23.82 44.61 -36.89
CA MET A 1 23.66 43.26 -36.31
C MET A 1 24.83 43.02 -35.37
N ARG A 2 24.59 42.57 -34.13
CA ARG A 2 25.68 41.99 -33.33
C ARG A 2 26.09 40.67 -34.00
N PRO A 3 27.37 40.29 -34.02
CA PRO A 3 27.75 38.94 -34.41
C PRO A 3 27.02 37.95 -33.50
N SER A 4 26.51 36.86 -34.07
CA SER A 4 25.91 35.77 -33.30
C SER A 4 27.00 35.09 -32.46
N ASP A 5 26.74 34.96 -31.16
CA ASP A 5 27.59 34.17 -30.25
C ASP A 5 27.17 32.68 -30.24
N ALA A 6 26.26 32.28 -31.13
CA ALA A 6 25.75 30.91 -31.19
C ALA A 6 26.67 30.00 -32.00
N THR A 7 26.94 28.81 -31.48
CA THR A 7 27.73 27.80 -32.21
C THR A 7 26.93 27.33 -33.45
N PRO A 8 27.55 27.24 -34.64
CA PRO A 8 26.89 26.73 -35.82
C PRO A 8 26.26 25.34 -35.59
N GLY A 9 25.03 25.14 -36.06
CA GLY A 9 24.27 23.89 -35.85
C GLY A 9 23.55 23.79 -34.51
N SER A 10 23.80 24.69 -33.55
CA SER A 10 23.05 24.72 -32.28
C SER A 10 21.60 25.18 -32.46
N CYS A 11 20.73 24.77 -31.54
CA CYS A 11 19.34 25.23 -31.51
C CYS A 11 19.26 26.76 -31.48
N LYS A 12 20.11 27.40 -30.66
CA LYS A 12 20.21 28.86 -30.58
C LYS A 12 20.53 29.51 -31.94
N ALA A 13 21.47 28.97 -32.71
CA ALA A 13 21.79 29.50 -34.04
C ALA A 13 20.58 29.39 -34.98
N ARG A 14 19.91 28.23 -34.98
CA ARG A 14 18.68 28.01 -35.76
C ARG A 14 17.57 29.00 -35.39
N LEU A 15 17.39 29.25 -34.09
CA LEU A 15 16.39 30.20 -33.60
C LEU A 15 16.71 31.64 -33.98
N GLU A 16 17.98 32.04 -33.92
CA GLU A 16 18.42 33.38 -34.33
C GLU A 16 18.18 33.63 -35.83
N GLU A 17 18.40 32.62 -36.69
CA GLU A 17 18.07 32.67 -38.12
C GLU A 17 16.57 32.89 -38.35
N VAL A 18 15.72 32.09 -37.70
CA VAL A 18 14.25 32.17 -37.84
C VAL A 18 13.70 33.47 -37.26
N LEU A 19 14.27 33.95 -36.14
CA LEU A 19 13.92 35.25 -35.55
C LEU A 19 14.24 36.40 -36.51
N ALA A 20 15.38 36.35 -37.21
CA ALA A 20 15.75 37.36 -38.19
C ALA A 20 14.82 37.33 -39.41
N ALA A 21 14.58 36.15 -39.99
CA ALA A 21 13.73 35.97 -41.17
C ALA A 21 12.28 36.44 -40.92
N THR A 22 11.67 35.99 -39.83
CA THR A 22 10.27 36.36 -39.52
C THR A 22 10.10 37.85 -39.19
N LYS A 23 11.13 38.49 -38.63
CA LYS A 23 11.13 39.92 -38.38
C LYS A 23 11.24 40.73 -39.68
N GLU A 24 12.06 40.26 -40.62
CA GLU A 24 12.21 40.87 -41.94
C GLU A 24 10.91 40.78 -42.75
N GLU A 25 10.26 39.62 -42.76
CA GLU A 25 8.98 39.42 -43.46
C GLU A 25 7.82 40.26 -42.89
N ARG A 26 7.76 40.44 -41.56
CA ARG A 26 6.63 41.10 -40.89
C ARG A 26 6.84 42.58 -40.55
N GLY A 27 8.06 43.09 -40.72
CA GLY A 27 8.40 44.51 -40.54
C GLY A 27 8.23 45.09 -39.13
N THR A 28 7.81 44.30 -38.13
CA THR A 28 7.48 44.79 -36.78
C THR A 28 8.15 43.95 -35.70
N SER A 29 7.70 42.71 -35.50
CA SER A 29 8.17 41.81 -34.45
C SER A 29 8.33 40.37 -34.96
N PRO A 30 9.30 39.59 -34.42
CA PRO A 30 9.47 38.18 -34.79
C PRO A 30 8.24 37.33 -34.42
N ASP A 31 7.95 36.29 -35.21
CA ASP A 31 6.88 35.34 -34.87
C ASP A 31 7.40 34.19 -34.02
N TYR A 32 7.19 34.31 -32.71
CA TYR A 32 7.61 33.29 -31.75
C TYR A 32 6.90 31.93 -31.89
N ARG A 33 5.81 31.84 -32.66
CA ARG A 33 5.17 30.55 -32.98
C ARG A 33 6.04 29.75 -33.96
N ILE A 34 6.54 30.40 -35.01
CA ILE A 34 7.44 29.78 -36.00
C ILE A 34 8.79 29.44 -35.36
N VAL A 35 9.24 30.27 -34.43
CA VAL A 35 10.46 30.02 -33.63
C VAL A 35 10.29 28.77 -32.76
N ALA A 36 9.12 28.54 -32.16
CA ALA A 36 8.83 27.34 -31.39
C ALA A 36 8.75 26.08 -32.27
N GLU A 37 8.17 26.18 -33.47
CA GLU A 37 8.19 25.11 -34.49
C GLU A 37 9.62 24.73 -34.87
N ALA A 38 10.47 25.73 -35.15
CA ALA A 38 11.87 25.49 -35.46
C ALA A 38 12.65 24.85 -34.30
N ALA A 39 12.31 25.18 -33.04
CA ALA A 39 12.87 24.49 -31.88
C ALA A 39 12.38 23.04 -31.82
N TYR A 40 11.09 22.79 -32.03
CA TYR A 40 10.51 21.44 -32.02
C TYR A 40 11.20 20.53 -33.05
N GLU A 41 11.35 21.02 -34.29
CA GLU A 41 12.07 20.33 -35.37
C GLU A 41 13.52 20.04 -34.96
N TRP A 42 14.25 21.07 -34.50
CA TRP A 42 15.64 20.90 -34.08
C TRP A 42 15.77 19.87 -32.95
N PHE A 43 14.93 19.95 -31.92
CA PHE A 43 14.96 19.01 -30.81
C PHE A 43 14.70 17.58 -31.29
N THR A 44 13.71 17.39 -32.17
CA THR A 44 13.38 16.09 -32.76
C THR A 44 14.55 15.52 -33.56
N ASP A 45 15.18 16.34 -34.41
CA ASP A 45 16.36 15.97 -35.21
C ASP A 45 17.58 15.62 -34.34
N HIS A 46 17.61 16.09 -33.09
CA HIS A 46 18.67 15.84 -32.12
C HIS A 46 18.24 14.83 -31.03
N GLY A 47 17.26 13.98 -31.35
CA GLY A 47 16.88 12.83 -30.53
C GLY A 47 15.93 13.15 -29.38
N ALA A 48 15.34 14.35 -29.32
CA ALA A 48 14.24 14.60 -28.42
C ALA A 48 12.99 13.86 -28.88
N GLN A 49 12.24 13.35 -27.91
CA GLN A 49 10.92 12.79 -28.16
C GLN A 49 9.89 13.59 -27.36
N PHE A 50 8.81 13.97 -28.01
CA PHE A 50 7.72 14.72 -27.40
C PHE A 50 6.56 13.80 -27.10
N PHE A 51 5.96 14.01 -25.93
CA PHE A 51 4.93 13.14 -25.41
C PHE A 51 3.87 13.94 -24.66
N HIS A 52 2.74 13.28 -24.43
CA HIS A 52 1.75 13.78 -23.50
C HIS A 52 1.07 12.64 -22.74
N THR A 53 0.56 12.94 -21.55
CA THR A 53 -0.26 11.97 -20.81
C THR A 53 -1.65 11.85 -21.45
N PRO A 54 -2.46 10.82 -21.11
CA PRO A 54 -3.86 10.74 -21.54
C PRO A 54 -4.72 11.96 -21.12
N HIS A 55 -4.24 12.75 -20.14
CA HIS A 55 -4.87 13.99 -19.69
C HIS A 55 -4.26 15.24 -20.37
N ALA A 56 -3.53 15.06 -21.46
CA ALA A 56 -2.87 16.11 -22.24
C ALA A 56 -1.83 16.92 -21.45
N GLU A 57 -1.20 16.36 -20.42
CA GLU A 57 -0.06 17.00 -19.75
C GLU A 57 1.21 16.78 -20.62
N PRO A 58 1.82 17.85 -21.17
CA PRO A 58 2.94 17.71 -22.10
C PRO A 58 4.28 17.58 -21.39
N PHE A 59 5.15 16.74 -21.94
CA PHE A 59 6.54 16.62 -21.53
C PHE A 59 7.41 16.16 -22.70
N MET A 60 8.72 16.35 -22.57
CA MET A 60 9.69 15.88 -23.56
C MET A 60 10.77 15.04 -22.90
N PHE A 61 11.24 14.01 -23.60
CA PHE A 61 12.43 13.26 -23.25
C PHE A 61 13.60 13.78 -24.10
N PHE A 62 14.65 14.28 -23.46
CA PHE A 62 15.82 14.83 -24.14
C PHE A 62 17.05 14.76 -23.24
N GLU A 63 18.21 14.38 -23.79
CA GLU A 63 19.46 14.18 -23.02
C GLU A 63 19.23 13.31 -21.76
N ASP A 64 18.59 12.15 -21.94
CA ASP A 64 18.24 11.18 -20.87
C ASP A 64 17.34 11.74 -19.75
N SER A 65 16.72 12.90 -19.95
CA SER A 65 15.93 13.59 -18.93
C SER A 65 14.46 13.72 -19.34
N ILE A 66 13.55 13.46 -18.40
CA ILE A 66 12.12 13.75 -18.55
C ILE A 66 11.86 15.20 -18.13
N LEU A 67 11.40 16.02 -19.07
CA LEU A 67 11.24 17.46 -18.91
C LEU A 67 9.76 17.83 -19.04
N TRP A 68 9.12 18.07 -17.90
CA TRP A 68 7.71 18.45 -17.83
C TRP A 68 7.52 19.88 -18.30
N MET A 69 6.77 20.04 -19.39
CA MET A 69 6.61 21.32 -20.09
C MET A 69 5.55 22.17 -19.42
N ASP A 70 4.51 21.54 -18.87
CA ASP A 70 3.59 22.16 -17.92
C ASP A 70 3.42 21.30 -16.66
N THR A 71 3.73 21.88 -15.50
CA THR A 71 3.63 21.21 -14.21
C THR A 71 3.54 22.21 -13.06
N PRO A 72 2.74 21.93 -12.02
CA PRO A 72 2.72 22.75 -10.80
C PRO A 72 3.98 22.55 -9.93
N ASP A 73 4.78 21.50 -10.17
CA ASP A 73 6.04 21.29 -9.43
C ASP A 73 7.11 22.29 -9.89
N ARG A 74 7.42 23.24 -9.00
CA ARG A 74 8.42 24.30 -9.28
C ARG A 74 9.80 23.76 -9.62
N GLY A 75 10.19 22.61 -9.07
CA GLY A 75 11.49 21.98 -9.36
C GLY A 75 11.53 21.45 -10.78
N ARG A 76 10.52 20.68 -11.19
CA ARG A 76 10.39 20.15 -12.55
C ARG A 76 10.29 21.27 -13.59
N ARG A 77 9.46 22.28 -13.34
CA ARG A 77 9.33 23.45 -14.22
C ARG A 77 10.65 24.19 -14.37
N ARG A 78 11.44 24.31 -13.30
CA ARG A 78 12.76 24.96 -13.34
C ARG A 78 13.79 24.14 -14.10
N LEU A 79 13.76 22.81 -13.99
CA LEU A 79 14.63 21.92 -14.76
C LEU A 79 14.36 22.07 -16.26
N TYR A 80 13.10 21.99 -16.69
CA TYR A 80 12.68 22.23 -18.08
C TYR A 80 13.15 23.61 -18.58
N ALA A 81 12.84 24.67 -17.85
CA ALA A 81 13.26 26.03 -18.22
C ALA A 81 14.79 26.18 -18.29
N SER A 82 15.54 25.48 -17.45
CA SER A 82 17.01 25.51 -17.46
C SER A 82 17.57 24.85 -18.72
N ILE A 83 17.06 23.68 -19.11
CA ILE A 83 17.48 22.99 -20.34
C ILE A 83 17.11 23.82 -21.57
N LEU A 84 15.89 24.35 -21.62
CA LEU A 84 15.46 25.19 -22.74
C LEU A 84 16.30 26.45 -22.82
N TYR A 85 16.56 27.13 -21.71
CA TYR A 85 17.44 28.30 -21.72
C TYR A 85 18.87 27.95 -22.19
N LYS A 86 19.43 26.82 -21.75
CA LYS A 86 20.75 26.33 -22.20
C LYS A 86 20.80 26.15 -23.72
N GLN A 87 19.78 25.52 -24.31
CA GLN A 87 19.77 25.19 -25.74
C GLN A 87 19.36 26.37 -26.63
N THR A 88 18.43 27.21 -26.16
CA THR A 88 17.75 28.23 -26.99
C THR A 88 18.13 29.66 -26.64
N GLY A 89 18.64 29.93 -25.43
CA GLY A 89 18.79 31.27 -24.87
C GLY A 89 17.47 31.97 -24.50
N MET A 90 16.32 31.32 -24.67
CA MET A 90 15.01 31.92 -24.47
C MET A 90 14.60 31.96 -23.00
N VAL A 91 14.23 33.15 -22.52
CA VAL A 91 13.74 33.37 -21.15
C VAL A 91 12.21 33.41 -21.14
N GLN A 92 11.59 32.47 -20.42
CA GLN A 92 10.13 32.30 -20.36
C GLN A 92 9.36 33.56 -19.94
N THR A 93 9.95 34.45 -19.13
CA THR A 93 9.24 35.63 -18.59
C THR A 93 9.03 36.75 -19.62
N THR A 94 9.78 36.75 -20.72
CA THR A 94 9.65 37.71 -21.82
C THR A 94 8.37 37.46 -22.62
N ALA A 95 7.81 38.49 -23.29
CA ALA A 95 6.58 38.32 -24.07
C ALA A 95 6.72 37.26 -25.16
N GLY A 96 7.84 37.27 -25.91
CA GLY A 96 8.14 36.25 -26.90
C GLY A 96 8.43 34.88 -26.29
N GLY A 97 9.14 34.84 -25.15
CA GLY A 97 9.39 33.62 -24.40
C GLY A 97 8.10 32.93 -23.94
N ARG A 98 7.11 33.66 -23.43
CA ARG A 98 5.81 33.07 -23.03
C ARG A 98 5.15 32.35 -24.20
N THR A 99 5.04 33.03 -25.35
CA THR A 99 4.48 32.44 -26.57
C THR A 99 5.29 31.22 -27.02
N PHE A 100 6.62 31.31 -27.02
CA PHE A 100 7.50 30.21 -27.42
C PHE A 100 7.28 28.95 -26.55
N TYR A 101 7.31 29.10 -25.22
CA TYR A 101 7.14 27.97 -24.30
C TYR A 101 5.74 27.35 -24.39
N GLU A 102 4.71 28.19 -24.53
CA GLU A 102 3.32 27.74 -24.69
C GLU A 102 3.13 26.95 -26.00
N VAL A 103 3.62 27.48 -27.12
CA VAL A 103 3.50 26.83 -28.43
C VAL A 103 4.28 25.51 -28.43
N LEU A 104 5.48 25.48 -27.88
CA LEU A 104 6.27 24.25 -27.80
C LEU A 104 5.55 23.17 -26.99
N ALA A 105 4.91 23.53 -25.87
CA ALA A 105 4.07 22.61 -25.09
C ALA A 105 2.85 22.12 -25.88
N ASN A 106 2.18 23.00 -26.62
CA ASN A 106 1.06 22.63 -27.48
C ASN A 106 1.49 21.68 -28.60
N LEU A 107 2.67 21.87 -29.19
CA LEU A 107 3.23 20.96 -30.20
C LEU A 107 3.47 19.55 -29.63
N ALA A 108 3.87 19.45 -28.36
CA ALA A 108 4.00 18.16 -27.69
C ALA A 108 2.65 17.46 -27.50
N VAL A 109 1.56 18.21 -27.23
CA VAL A 109 0.20 17.65 -27.16
C VAL A 109 -0.34 17.30 -28.54
N GLU A 110 -0.10 18.13 -29.56
CA GLU A 110 -0.64 17.95 -30.90
C GLU A 110 0.06 16.83 -31.69
N ARG A 111 1.39 16.72 -31.54
CA ARG A 111 2.25 15.85 -32.37
C ARG A 111 3.00 14.80 -31.58
N GLY A 112 3.05 14.90 -30.25
CA GLY A 112 3.73 13.92 -29.41
C GLY A 112 2.93 12.63 -29.24
N GLU A 113 3.61 11.56 -28.85
CA GLU A 113 2.95 10.28 -28.58
C GLU A 113 2.30 10.27 -27.19
N VAL A 114 1.17 9.58 -27.06
CA VAL A 114 0.54 9.34 -25.76
C VAL A 114 1.41 8.35 -24.98
N ARG A 115 1.74 8.70 -23.73
CA ARG A 115 2.50 7.82 -22.83
C ARG A 115 1.80 7.69 -21.49
N GLU A 116 1.82 6.47 -20.94
CA GLU A 116 1.29 6.24 -19.61
C GLU A 116 2.26 6.75 -18.54
N HIS A 117 1.72 7.56 -17.63
CA HIS A 117 2.44 8.13 -16.51
C HIS A 117 1.98 7.45 -15.22
N SER A 118 2.86 6.63 -14.64
CA SER A 118 2.64 5.96 -13.37
C SER A 118 3.66 6.43 -12.33
N SER A 119 3.46 6.08 -11.05
CA SER A 119 4.45 6.40 -10.01
C SER A 119 5.68 5.48 -10.11
N TRP A 120 6.12 4.88 -9.01
CA TRP A 120 7.32 4.06 -8.93
C TRP A 120 7.14 2.64 -9.51
N LEU A 121 5.89 2.21 -9.75
CA LEU A 121 5.51 0.88 -10.26
C LEU A 121 4.38 0.99 -11.27
N HIS A 122 4.48 0.25 -12.37
CA HIS A 122 3.39 -0.05 -13.28
C HIS A 122 3.34 -1.56 -13.52
N SER A 123 2.15 -2.14 -13.63
CA SER A 123 2.01 -3.56 -13.96
C SER A 123 0.92 -3.74 -14.99
N ASP A 124 1.21 -4.51 -16.03
CA ASP A 124 0.22 -5.04 -16.94
C ASP A 124 -0.15 -6.46 -16.51
N VAL A 125 -1.31 -6.58 -15.88
CA VAL A 125 -1.82 -7.85 -15.35
C VAL A 125 -2.11 -8.85 -16.46
N SER A 126 -2.43 -8.39 -17.67
CA SER A 126 -2.80 -9.26 -18.80
C SER A 126 -1.59 -9.94 -19.43
N SER A 127 -0.46 -9.23 -19.53
CA SER A 127 0.80 -9.77 -20.05
C SER A 127 1.75 -10.29 -18.97
N TYR A 128 1.37 -10.19 -17.69
CA TYR A 128 2.23 -10.51 -16.53
C TYR A 128 3.54 -9.72 -16.54
N THR A 129 3.47 -8.44 -16.87
CA THR A 129 4.64 -7.56 -16.94
C THR A 129 4.64 -6.56 -15.78
N VAL A 130 5.80 -6.36 -15.14
CA VAL A 130 6.00 -5.35 -14.11
C VAL A 130 7.12 -4.41 -14.53
N TYR A 131 6.87 -3.11 -14.43
CA TYR A 131 7.86 -2.06 -14.61
C TYR A 131 8.15 -1.40 -13.26
N PHE A 132 9.42 -1.33 -12.89
CA PHE A 132 9.87 -0.78 -11.61
C PHE A 132 10.98 0.26 -11.81
N ASN A 133 10.83 1.42 -11.18
CA ASN A 133 11.83 2.48 -11.30
C ASN A 133 13.07 2.19 -10.45
N LEU A 134 14.25 2.13 -11.07
CA LEU A 134 15.51 1.85 -10.37
C LEU A 134 16.07 3.06 -9.61
N ASN A 135 15.50 4.25 -9.81
CA ASN A 135 15.93 5.51 -9.21
C ASN A 135 17.43 5.83 -9.45
N ASN A 136 18.05 5.23 -10.46
CA ASN A 136 19.45 5.44 -10.77
C ASN A 136 19.66 6.73 -11.58
N SER A 137 20.91 7.18 -11.65
CA SER A 137 21.28 8.38 -12.40
C SER A 137 21.19 8.21 -13.92
N GLU A 138 21.08 6.96 -14.40
CA GLU A 138 20.97 6.64 -15.82
C GLU A 138 19.51 6.66 -16.32
N HIS A 139 18.57 7.01 -15.43
CA HIS A 139 17.13 7.12 -15.70
C HIS A 139 16.54 5.83 -16.25
N GLU A 140 16.79 4.72 -15.57
CA GLU A 140 16.39 3.39 -16.02
C GLU A 140 15.24 2.81 -15.19
N ILE A 141 14.49 1.91 -15.83
CA ILE A 141 13.46 1.08 -15.21
C ILE A 141 13.75 -0.39 -15.51
N ALA A 142 13.41 -1.26 -14.57
CA ALA A 142 13.42 -2.70 -14.79
C ALA A 142 12.06 -3.12 -15.37
N LYS A 143 12.08 -3.75 -16.55
CA LYS A 143 10.98 -4.51 -17.14
C LYS A 143 11.14 -5.97 -16.72
N ILE A 144 10.18 -6.47 -15.95
CA ILE A 144 10.15 -7.82 -15.40
C ILE A 144 9.02 -8.57 -16.08
N THR A 145 9.35 -9.63 -16.79
CA THR A 145 8.38 -10.52 -17.47
C THR A 145 8.59 -11.95 -16.98
N PRO A 146 7.73 -12.91 -17.37
CA PRO A 146 7.97 -14.33 -17.15
C PRO A 146 9.30 -14.87 -17.72
N GLU A 147 9.87 -14.19 -18.72
CA GLU A 147 11.09 -14.59 -19.43
C GLU A 147 12.36 -14.08 -18.76
N GLY A 148 12.27 -12.96 -18.02
CA GLY A 148 13.42 -12.41 -17.31
C GLY A 148 13.25 -10.97 -16.87
N VAL A 149 14.40 -10.33 -16.59
CA VAL A 149 14.49 -8.92 -16.22
C VAL A 149 15.34 -8.22 -17.28
N GLU A 150 14.79 -7.16 -17.86
CA GLU A 150 15.46 -6.28 -18.81
C GLU A 150 15.52 -4.86 -18.23
N ILE A 151 16.64 -4.16 -18.42
CA ILE A 151 16.78 -2.76 -18.02
C ILE A 151 16.61 -1.89 -19.26
N ILE A 152 15.63 -0.98 -19.20
CA ILE A 152 15.27 -0.10 -20.31
C ILE A 152 15.27 1.37 -19.84
N LYS A 153 15.39 2.31 -20.78
CA LYS A 153 15.30 3.75 -20.48
C LYS A 153 13.89 4.15 -20.06
N ASN A 154 13.77 5.00 -19.04
CA ASN A 154 12.51 5.53 -18.57
C ASN A 154 11.97 6.58 -19.56
N GLY A 155 10.82 6.33 -20.18
CA GLY A 155 10.17 7.21 -21.15
C GLY A 155 10.58 7.07 -22.61
N GLY A 156 11.86 6.86 -22.90
CA GLY A 156 12.36 6.62 -24.27
C GLY A 156 12.24 5.17 -24.76
N ASN A 157 11.48 4.31 -24.05
CA ASN A 157 11.35 2.88 -24.37
C ASN A 157 10.19 2.60 -25.36
N GLU A 158 10.30 1.48 -26.06
CA GLU A 158 9.29 1.01 -27.03
C GLU A 158 7.92 0.72 -26.39
N ASP A 159 7.90 0.34 -25.11
CA ASP A 159 6.67 0.06 -24.36
C ASP A 159 5.89 1.33 -23.96
N GLY A 160 6.51 2.52 -24.12
CA GLY A 160 5.89 3.78 -23.79
C GLY A 160 5.62 4.03 -22.30
N ILE A 161 6.40 3.40 -21.43
CA ILE A 161 6.22 3.49 -19.99
C ILE A 161 7.07 4.60 -19.39
N ILE A 162 6.44 5.42 -18.55
CA ILE A 162 7.10 6.41 -17.72
C ILE A 162 6.73 6.22 -16.25
N LEU A 163 7.77 6.06 -15.43
CA LEU A 163 7.64 5.93 -13.99
C LEU A 163 8.25 7.12 -13.28
N GLU A 164 7.51 7.73 -12.36
CA GLU A 164 8.10 8.67 -11.40
C GLU A 164 8.97 7.94 -10.37
N GLY A 165 10.17 8.45 -10.14
CA GLY A 165 11.02 7.94 -9.08
C GLY A 165 10.50 8.30 -7.68
N SER A 166 10.74 7.42 -6.71
CA SER A 166 10.52 7.74 -5.29
C SER A 166 11.60 8.71 -4.80
N ARG A 167 11.21 9.81 -4.15
CA ARG A 167 12.16 10.78 -3.55
C ARG A 167 12.90 10.23 -2.32
N LYS A 168 12.47 9.09 -1.80
CA LYS A 168 13.01 8.48 -0.57
C LYS A 168 13.91 7.28 -0.85
N MET A 169 13.76 6.68 -2.02
CA MET A 169 14.45 5.45 -2.36
C MET A 169 15.79 5.77 -3.02
N ALA A 170 16.87 5.31 -2.40
CA ALA A 170 18.20 5.35 -2.98
C ALA A 170 18.25 4.56 -4.31
N PRO A 171 19.13 4.97 -5.24
CA PRO A 171 19.39 4.25 -6.49
C PRO A 171 19.57 2.74 -6.27
N ILE A 172 19.15 1.96 -7.26
CA ILE A 172 19.37 0.52 -7.33
C ILE A 172 20.17 0.24 -8.60
N HIS A 173 21.30 -0.44 -8.46
CA HIS A 173 22.03 -0.96 -9.61
C HIS A 173 21.65 -2.43 -9.80
N PHE A 174 20.96 -2.73 -10.91
CA PHE A 174 20.58 -4.10 -11.19
C PHE A 174 21.82 -4.95 -11.50
N LEU A 175 21.89 -6.12 -10.87
CA LEU A 175 22.94 -7.11 -11.06
C LEU A 175 22.33 -8.33 -11.79
N PRO A 176 22.52 -8.48 -13.12
CA PRO A 176 21.90 -9.56 -13.90
C PRO A 176 22.31 -10.97 -13.45
N LYS A 177 23.46 -11.08 -12.78
CA LYS A 177 24.01 -12.34 -12.24
C LYS A 177 23.84 -12.45 -10.72
N ALA A 178 22.94 -11.66 -10.12
CA ALA A 178 22.62 -11.79 -8.70
C ALA A 178 22.17 -13.22 -8.39
N ASP A 179 22.84 -13.88 -7.46
CA ASP A 179 22.47 -15.21 -6.98
C ASP A 179 21.34 -15.10 -5.94
N PRO A 180 20.12 -15.62 -6.23
CA PRO A 180 19.01 -15.57 -5.30
C PRO A 180 19.22 -16.36 -4.01
N LEU A 181 20.14 -17.34 -3.98
CA LEU A 181 20.48 -18.10 -2.77
C LEU A 181 21.39 -17.28 -1.85
N GLU A 182 22.45 -16.68 -2.39
CA GLU A 182 23.33 -15.81 -1.61
C GLU A 182 22.59 -14.58 -1.08
N ALA A 183 21.74 -13.95 -1.91
CA ALA A 183 20.89 -12.85 -1.46
C ALA A 183 19.96 -13.26 -0.31
N HIS A 184 19.41 -14.48 -0.34
CA HIS A 184 18.57 -15.01 0.74
C HIS A 184 19.38 -15.26 2.02
N ARG A 185 20.62 -15.77 1.91
CA ARG A 185 21.53 -15.95 3.04
C ARG A 185 21.82 -14.61 3.74
N ILE A 186 22.17 -13.58 2.96
CA ILE A 186 22.43 -12.23 3.48
C ILE A 186 21.17 -11.61 4.09
N LEU A 187 20.02 -11.74 3.43
CA LEU A 187 18.75 -11.26 3.97
C LEU A 187 18.41 -11.94 5.31
N THR A 188 18.73 -13.23 5.42
CA THR A 188 18.53 -14.00 6.66
C THR A 188 19.44 -13.47 7.78
N GLU A 189 20.71 -13.26 7.48
CA GLU A 189 21.69 -12.73 8.43
C GLU A 189 21.35 -11.31 8.91
N LEU A 190 21.02 -10.42 7.98
CA LEU A 190 20.87 -9.00 8.27
C LEU A 190 19.48 -8.60 8.75
N VAL A 191 18.43 -9.27 8.26
CA VAL A 191 17.05 -8.93 8.63
C VAL A 191 16.44 -10.02 9.48
N HIS A 192 16.26 -11.23 8.94
CA HIS A 192 15.52 -12.31 9.62
C HIS A 192 16.04 -12.57 11.05
N ASN A 193 17.34 -12.80 11.22
CA ASN A 193 17.93 -13.15 12.52
C ASN A 193 17.94 -12.01 13.54
N ASN A 194 17.74 -10.77 13.07
CA ASN A 194 17.66 -9.58 13.92
C ASN A 194 16.20 -9.18 14.26
N LEU A 195 15.21 -9.95 13.83
CA LEU A 195 13.82 -9.78 14.24
C LEU A 195 13.55 -10.51 15.57
N THR A 196 12.97 -9.80 16.53
CA THR A 196 12.61 -10.30 17.87
C THR A 196 11.17 -10.81 17.92
N CYS A 197 10.80 -11.66 16.96
CA CYS A 197 9.51 -12.35 16.91
C CYS A 197 9.71 -13.83 16.58
N ALA A 198 8.66 -14.64 16.72
CA ALA A 198 8.72 -16.08 16.47
C ALA A 198 9.25 -16.39 15.05
N PRO A 199 10.03 -17.47 14.85
CA PRO A 199 10.68 -17.76 13.55
C PRO A 199 9.74 -17.73 12.34
N GLY A 200 8.56 -18.37 12.42
CA GLY A 200 7.59 -18.35 11.32
C GLY A 200 7.08 -16.94 10.97
N ASN A 201 7.02 -16.02 11.94
CA ASN A 201 6.63 -14.64 11.68
C ASN A 201 7.73 -13.84 10.96
N ARG A 202 9.00 -14.25 11.09
CA ARG A 202 10.12 -13.61 10.39
C ARG A 202 10.06 -13.92 8.91
N ASP A 203 9.81 -15.18 8.56
CA ASP A 203 9.54 -15.61 7.19
C ASP A 203 8.36 -14.81 6.60
N LEU A 204 7.24 -14.74 7.33
CA LEU A 204 6.06 -13.98 6.91
C LEU A 204 6.38 -12.50 6.62
N ILE A 205 7.20 -11.85 7.46
CA ILE A 205 7.64 -10.46 7.24
C ILE A 205 8.39 -10.31 5.92
N LEU A 206 9.33 -11.21 5.65
CA LEU A 206 10.14 -11.15 4.45
C LEU A 206 9.34 -11.50 3.19
N GLU A 207 8.49 -12.53 3.24
CA GLU A 207 7.61 -12.91 2.13
C GLU A 207 6.61 -11.81 1.79
N TRP A 208 6.04 -11.17 2.82
CA TRP A 208 5.13 -10.04 2.64
C TRP A 208 5.85 -8.86 1.99
N LEU A 209 7.03 -8.49 2.48
CA LEU A 209 7.81 -7.38 1.93
C LEU A 209 8.23 -7.66 0.49
N SER A 210 8.61 -8.90 0.19
CA SER A 210 9.08 -9.33 -1.13
C SER A 210 8.02 -9.19 -2.22
N CYS A 211 6.73 -9.18 -1.86
CA CYS A 211 5.64 -9.02 -2.83
C CYS A 211 5.35 -7.56 -3.21
N PHE A 212 6.16 -6.57 -2.80
CA PHE A 212 5.92 -5.16 -3.14
C PHE A 212 5.90 -4.88 -4.66
N LEU A 213 6.55 -5.72 -5.47
CA LEU A 213 6.51 -5.60 -6.95
C LEU A 213 5.25 -6.22 -7.56
N LEU A 214 4.47 -6.97 -6.79
CA LEU A 214 3.29 -7.72 -7.24
C LEU A 214 1.98 -7.07 -6.75
N LEU A 215 2.03 -5.80 -6.32
CA LEU A 215 0.91 -5.12 -5.67
C LEU A 215 -0.36 -5.02 -6.52
N ASP A 216 -0.25 -4.99 -7.85
CA ASP A 216 -1.41 -4.90 -8.75
C ASP A 216 -2.05 -6.26 -9.05
N PHE A 217 -1.39 -7.36 -8.65
CA PHE A 217 -1.89 -8.73 -8.82
C PHE A 217 -2.69 -9.23 -7.62
N ALA A 218 -2.96 -8.37 -6.64
CA ALA A 218 -3.78 -8.68 -5.47
C ALA A 218 -4.80 -7.57 -5.21
N GLY A 219 -6.07 -7.94 -4.98
CA GLY A 219 -7.13 -6.98 -4.66
C GLY A 219 -7.06 -6.45 -3.23
N THR A 220 -6.42 -7.16 -2.30
CA THR A 220 -6.19 -6.71 -0.93
C THR A 220 -4.73 -6.90 -0.56
N ARG A 221 -4.11 -5.85 -0.03
CA ARG A 221 -2.70 -5.76 0.38
C ARG A 221 -2.66 -5.68 1.90
N PRO A 222 -2.40 -6.80 2.61
CA PRO A 222 -2.49 -6.82 4.06
C PRO A 222 -1.52 -5.82 4.69
N MET A 223 -1.99 -5.11 5.72
CA MET A 223 -1.11 -4.30 6.57
C MET A 223 -0.34 -5.21 7.52
N MET A 224 0.94 -4.92 7.77
CA MET A 224 1.69 -5.52 8.86
C MET A 224 1.59 -4.66 10.11
N ARG A 225 1.14 -5.23 11.23
CA ARG A 225 1.06 -4.59 12.53
C ARG A 225 2.04 -5.26 13.48
N PHE A 226 3.07 -4.54 13.92
CA PHE A 226 4.01 -5.02 14.92
C PHE A 226 3.53 -4.59 16.31
N GLU A 227 3.25 -5.56 17.18
CA GLU A 227 2.73 -5.36 18.54
C GLU A 227 3.67 -5.94 19.59
N GLY A 228 3.64 -5.41 20.81
CA GLY A 228 4.46 -5.88 21.92
C GLY A 228 4.88 -4.77 22.87
N PRO A 229 5.52 -5.09 24.01
CA PRO A 229 5.88 -4.10 25.01
C PRO A 229 6.93 -3.10 24.51
N THR A 230 7.10 -1.99 25.23
CA THR A 230 8.20 -1.05 24.96
C THR A 230 9.54 -1.78 24.91
N SER A 231 10.42 -1.35 24.01
CA SER A 231 11.75 -1.95 23.81
C SER A 231 11.73 -3.41 23.32
N SER A 232 10.63 -3.90 22.73
CA SER A 232 10.56 -5.25 22.15
C SER A 232 11.15 -5.41 20.74
N GLY A 233 11.78 -4.37 20.18
CA GLY A 233 12.40 -4.42 18.84
C GLY A 233 11.49 -4.07 17.66
N LYS A 234 10.21 -3.71 17.87
CA LYS A 234 9.26 -3.34 16.80
C LYS A 234 9.78 -2.25 15.85
N THR A 235 10.15 -1.10 16.39
CA THR A 235 10.63 0.04 15.58
C THR A 235 11.95 -0.32 14.88
N THR A 236 12.80 -1.11 15.52
CA THR A 236 14.04 -1.62 14.90
C THR A 236 13.72 -2.52 13.71
N ALA A 237 12.79 -3.45 13.82
CA ALA A 237 12.33 -4.26 12.69
C ALA A 237 11.83 -3.40 11.53
N SER A 238 11.02 -2.38 11.82
CA SER A 238 10.57 -1.40 10.81
C SER A 238 11.72 -0.64 10.16
N LYS A 239 12.79 -0.30 10.90
CA LYS A 239 14.01 0.31 10.34
C LYS A 239 14.75 -0.65 9.42
N LEU A 240 14.85 -1.93 9.76
CA LEU A 240 15.54 -2.93 8.94
C LEU A 240 14.83 -3.11 7.58
N ILE A 241 13.51 -3.34 7.59
CA ILE A 241 12.74 -3.54 6.36
C ILE A 241 12.66 -2.28 5.49
N SER A 242 12.58 -1.09 6.11
CA SER A 242 12.55 0.17 5.35
C SER A 242 13.93 0.51 4.80
N THR A 243 15.02 0.26 5.53
CA THR A 243 16.38 0.45 5.00
C THR A 243 16.66 -0.49 3.84
N LEU A 244 16.19 -1.73 3.89
CA LEU A 244 16.32 -2.65 2.76
C LEU A 244 15.66 -2.07 1.50
N LEU A 245 14.45 -1.52 1.64
CA LEU A 245 13.69 -1.04 0.50
C LEU A 245 14.09 0.36 0.03
N TYR A 246 14.48 1.26 0.92
CA TYR A 246 14.77 2.67 0.60
C TYR A 246 16.25 3.03 0.64
N GLY A 247 17.11 2.19 1.19
CA GLY A 247 18.50 2.52 1.52
C GLY A 247 18.64 3.30 2.83
N GLU A 248 17.55 3.78 3.44
CA GLU A 248 17.57 4.46 4.74
C GLU A 248 16.30 4.18 5.56
N PRO A 249 16.36 4.30 6.90
CA PRO A 249 15.17 4.14 7.73
C PRO A 249 14.09 5.19 7.42
N GLN A 250 12.82 4.76 7.27
CA GLN A 250 11.69 5.63 6.87
C GLN A 250 10.55 5.71 7.90
N GLN A 251 10.78 5.33 9.16
CA GLN A 251 9.79 5.44 10.22
C GLN A 251 9.38 6.91 10.45
N LYS A 252 8.08 7.16 10.53
CA LYS A 252 7.55 8.52 10.68
C LYS A 252 6.27 8.57 11.50
N LYS A 253 5.96 9.77 11.97
CA LYS A 253 4.61 10.22 12.29
C LYS A 253 4.22 11.26 11.25
N SER A 254 3.11 11.06 10.57
CA SER A 254 2.67 11.94 9.47
C SER A 254 1.21 12.33 9.63
N THR A 255 0.86 13.47 9.03
CA THR A 255 -0.53 13.90 8.88
C THR A 255 -1.23 13.05 7.81
N ASP A 256 -2.55 12.97 7.90
CA ASP A 256 -3.36 12.13 7.00
C ASP A 256 -3.22 12.53 5.53
N ALA A 257 -3.19 13.83 5.24
CA ALA A 257 -2.97 14.33 3.88
C ALA A 257 -1.59 13.92 3.32
N ALA A 258 -0.56 13.90 4.17
CA ALA A 258 0.77 13.45 3.75
C ALA A 258 0.82 11.95 3.48
N ASN A 259 -0.05 11.14 4.11
CA ASN A 259 -0.08 9.69 3.92
C ASN A 259 -0.54 9.27 2.52
N TYR A 260 -1.56 9.92 1.95
CA TYR A 260 -2.04 9.61 0.60
C TYR A 260 -0.99 9.91 -0.47
N THR A 261 -0.40 11.11 -0.43
CA THR A 261 0.66 11.48 -1.38
C THR A 261 1.91 10.61 -1.20
N ASP A 262 2.25 10.20 0.02
CA ASP A 262 3.39 9.31 0.26
C ASP A 262 3.10 7.89 -0.25
N GLY A 263 1.87 7.40 -0.05
CA GLY A 263 1.46 6.04 -0.40
C GLY A 263 1.27 5.84 -1.89
N SER A 264 0.95 6.90 -2.64
CA SER A 264 0.91 6.84 -4.10
C SER A 264 2.30 6.86 -4.73
N ARG A 265 3.33 7.34 -4.01
CA ARG A 265 4.68 7.58 -4.55
C ARG A 265 5.76 6.65 -4.03
N ASN A 266 5.47 5.81 -3.03
CA ASN A 266 6.49 5.01 -2.38
C ASN A 266 5.98 3.60 -2.05
N PRO A 267 6.85 2.57 -2.11
CA PRO A 267 6.45 1.17 -2.00
C PRO A 267 6.03 0.71 -0.60
N LEU A 268 6.45 1.39 0.46
CA LEU A 268 6.17 1.05 1.85
C LEU A 268 5.98 2.28 2.72
N ILE A 269 4.87 2.35 3.45
CA ILE A 269 4.67 3.33 4.51
C ILE A 269 4.91 2.67 5.87
N VAL A 270 5.74 3.30 6.70
CA VAL A 270 6.02 2.89 8.08
C VAL A 270 5.48 3.95 9.04
N LEU A 271 4.37 3.64 9.73
CA LEU A 271 3.78 4.50 10.76
C LEU A 271 4.18 3.99 12.15
N ASP A 272 5.00 4.75 12.85
CA ASP A 272 5.57 4.30 14.13
C ASP A 272 4.78 4.81 15.34
N ASN A 273 4.58 3.94 16.33
CA ASN A 273 3.84 4.20 17.58
C ASN A 273 2.38 4.65 17.37
N VAL A 274 1.67 3.97 16.45
CA VAL A 274 0.24 4.14 16.22
C VAL A 274 -0.55 3.36 17.27
N GLU A 275 -0.84 3.99 18.40
CA GLU A 275 -1.80 3.47 19.40
C GLU A 275 -3.26 3.71 19.00
N VAL A 276 -4.22 3.02 19.66
CA VAL A 276 -5.65 3.07 19.30
C VAL A 276 -6.17 4.50 19.35
N LYS A 277 -5.75 5.28 20.34
CA LYS A 277 -6.11 6.71 20.49
C LYS A 277 -5.68 7.62 19.32
N HIS A 278 -4.73 7.18 18.49
CA HIS A 278 -4.25 7.95 17.34
C HIS A 278 -4.97 7.57 16.03
N LEU A 279 -5.81 6.53 16.02
CA LEU A 279 -6.57 6.09 14.86
C LEU A 279 -7.79 6.98 14.65
N THR A 280 -7.56 8.18 14.12
CA THR A 280 -8.62 9.08 13.65
C THR A 280 -9.43 8.44 12.52
N GLU A 281 -10.64 8.94 12.25
CA GLU A 281 -11.45 8.49 11.11
C GLU A 281 -10.70 8.63 9.77
N ASP A 282 -9.95 9.70 9.60
CA ASP A 282 -9.13 9.95 8.41
C ASP A 282 -7.98 8.93 8.27
N LEU A 283 -7.29 8.62 9.38
CA LEU A 283 -6.22 7.62 9.37
C LEU A 283 -6.78 6.23 9.11
N MET A 284 -7.91 5.86 9.72
CA MET A 284 -8.61 4.60 9.44
C MET A 284 -9.01 4.50 7.96
N THR A 285 -9.55 5.57 7.40
CA THR A 285 -9.91 5.64 5.98
C THR A 285 -8.68 5.47 5.09
N PHE A 286 -7.57 6.11 5.43
CA PHE A 286 -6.29 5.94 4.72
C PHE A 286 -5.78 4.49 4.78
N ILE A 287 -5.79 3.86 5.97
CA ILE A 287 -5.36 2.47 6.16
C ILE A 287 -6.22 1.55 5.29
N LEU A 288 -7.55 1.68 5.38
CA LEU A 288 -8.47 0.87 4.59
C LEU A 288 -8.29 1.08 3.09
N THR A 289 -8.12 2.33 2.64
CA THR A 289 -7.90 2.64 1.22
C THR A 289 -6.60 2.03 0.72
N SER A 290 -5.53 2.11 1.51
CA SER A 290 -4.22 1.54 1.15
C SER A 290 -4.25 0.02 1.07
N VAL A 291 -4.90 -0.61 2.04
CA VAL A 291 -5.02 -2.07 2.14
C VAL A 291 -5.98 -2.66 1.11
N THR A 292 -6.99 -1.91 0.67
CA THR A 292 -7.95 -2.36 -0.37
C THR A 292 -7.54 -1.95 -1.79
N GLY A 293 -6.52 -1.10 -1.95
CA GLY A 293 -6.11 -0.58 -3.25
C GLY A 293 -7.14 0.34 -3.92
N ILE A 294 -8.16 0.80 -3.18
CA ILE A 294 -9.19 1.71 -3.68
C ILE A 294 -8.61 3.11 -3.89
N ALA A 295 -9.22 3.90 -4.77
CA ALA A 295 -8.84 5.28 -5.02
C ALA A 295 -9.61 6.27 -4.14
N LYS A 296 -8.95 7.33 -3.68
CA LYS A 296 -9.62 8.49 -3.10
C LYS A 296 -9.66 9.61 -4.12
N GLU A 297 -10.86 10.09 -4.43
CA GLU A 297 -11.05 11.29 -5.25
C GLU A 297 -11.03 12.54 -4.37
N LYS A 298 -10.27 13.55 -4.79
CA LYS A 298 -10.19 14.86 -4.13
C LYS A 298 -10.29 15.96 -5.17
N ARG A 299 -10.97 17.07 -4.87
CA ARG A 299 -10.96 18.25 -5.75
C ARG A 299 -9.55 18.84 -5.85
N LYS A 300 -9.08 19.13 -7.06
CA LYS A 300 -7.79 19.77 -7.31
C LYS A 300 -7.85 21.23 -6.81
N ILE A 301 -6.90 21.60 -5.96
CA ILE A 301 -6.84 22.95 -5.37
C ILE A 301 -6.64 23.97 -6.49
N GLY A 302 -7.50 24.99 -6.55
CA GLY A 302 -7.42 26.06 -7.55
C GLY A 302 -8.19 25.79 -8.85
N THR A 303 -9.04 24.76 -8.89
CA THR A 303 -9.91 24.48 -10.04
C THR A 303 -11.36 24.32 -9.60
N ASP A 304 -12.30 24.76 -10.44
CA ASP A 304 -13.73 24.66 -10.10
C ASP A 304 -14.32 23.27 -10.35
N THR A 305 -13.71 22.45 -11.22
CA THR A 305 -14.30 21.17 -11.66
C THR A 305 -13.34 19.97 -11.64
N GLU A 306 -12.03 20.16 -11.53
CA GLU A 306 -11.09 19.04 -11.65
C GLU A 306 -10.96 18.26 -10.34
N THR A 307 -10.93 16.94 -10.45
CA THR A 307 -10.66 16.00 -9.36
C THR A 307 -9.34 15.29 -9.61
N VAL A 308 -8.54 15.13 -8.54
CA VAL A 308 -7.35 14.30 -8.49
C VAL A 308 -7.72 12.98 -7.84
N VAL A 309 -7.43 11.89 -8.54
CA VAL A 309 -7.57 10.52 -8.03
C VAL A 309 -6.25 10.11 -7.37
N GLU A 310 -6.21 10.00 -6.05
CA GLU A 310 -5.06 9.46 -5.33
C GLU A 310 -5.27 7.97 -5.05
N ARG A 311 -4.49 7.11 -5.70
CA ARG A 311 -4.46 5.66 -5.44
C ARG A 311 -3.19 5.31 -4.67
N PRO A 312 -3.29 4.98 -3.36
CA PRO A 312 -2.15 4.46 -2.64
C PRO A 312 -1.70 3.13 -3.26
N LYS A 313 -0.42 3.07 -3.63
CA LYS A 313 0.22 1.91 -4.22
C LYS A 313 1.44 1.56 -3.39
N CYS A 314 1.18 1.07 -2.19
CA CYS A 314 2.17 0.80 -1.17
C CYS A 314 1.76 -0.34 -0.25
N LEU A 315 2.75 -0.96 0.37
CA LEU A 315 2.60 -1.74 1.58
C LEU A 315 2.48 -0.81 2.80
N LEU A 316 1.84 -1.30 3.86
CA LEU A 316 1.67 -0.56 5.09
C LEU A 316 2.20 -1.36 6.28
N ASN A 317 3.15 -0.78 7.00
CA ASN A 317 3.63 -1.26 8.28
C ASN A 317 3.27 -0.26 9.38
N THR A 318 2.73 -0.75 10.48
CA THR A 318 2.48 0.06 11.68
C THR A 318 3.06 -0.63 12.91
N THR A 319 3.49 0.16 13.89
CA THR A 319 3.93 -0.34 15.20
C THR A 319 3.06 0.23 16.30
N GLY A 320 2.89 -0.52 17.39
CA GLY A 320 2.26 -0.01 18.60
C GLY A 320 2.35 -0.99 19.76
N ILE A 321 1.91 -0.57 20.93
CA ILE A 321 1.84 -1.42 22.12
C ILE A 321 0.44 -2.00 22.25
N GLU A 322 -0.58 -1.17 22.01
CA GLU A 322 -1.98 -1.56 22.15
C GLU A 322 -2.43 -2.43 20.97
N PRO A 323 -3.16 -3.52 21.25
CA PRO A 323 -3.73 -4.35 20.20
C PRO A 323 -4.79 -3.57 19.42
N LEU A 324 -4.82 -3.74 18.10
CA LEU A 324 -5.86 -3.16 17.25
C LEU A 324 -7.20 -3.85 17.53
N GLY A 325 -7.99 -3.37 18.49
CA GLY A 325 -9.21 -4.02 18.95
C GLY A 325 -10.52 -3.30 18.64
N GLY A 326 -11.65 -3.98 18.88
CA GLY A 326 -12.99 -3.40 18.95
C GLY A 326 -13.62 -3.10 17.59
N GLU A 327 -13.99 -1.84 17.36
CA GLU A 327 -14.71 -1.40 16.15
C GLU A 327 -13.84 -1.48 14.86
N LEU A 328 -12.57 -1.86 15.00
CA LEU A 328 -11.58 -2.00 13.96
C LEU A 328 -11.59 -3.37 13.26
N GLY A 329 -12.66 -4.17 13.41
CA GLY A 329 -12.79 -5.50 12.81
C GLY A 329 -12.48 -5.55 11.30
N GLU A 330 -12.84 -4.48 10.57
CA GLU A 330 -12.56 -4.35 9.14
C GLU A 330 -11.05 -4.26 8.85
N ILE A 331 -10.30 -3.46 9.65
CA ILE A 331 -8.84 -3.34 9.56
C ILE A 331 -8.19 -4.63 10.02
N LEU A 332 -8.64 -5.19 11.14
CA LEU A 332 -8.17 -6.47 11.67
C LEU A 332 -8.23 -7.59 10.64
N SER A 333 -9.34 -7.73 9.92
CA SER A 333 -9.52 -8.77 8.88
C SER A 333 -8.51 -8.67 7.73
N ARG A 334 -7.86 -7.52 7.55
CA ARG A 334 -6.86 -7.26 6.51
C ARG A 334 -5.49 -6.86 7.06
N SER A 335 -5.21 -7.23 8.31
CA SER A 335 -3.93 -6.97 8.97
C SER A 335 -3.28 -8.27 9.40
N PHE A 336 -1.97 -8.38 9.28
CA PHE A 336 -1.16 -9.42 9.89
C PHE A 336 -0.54 -8.85 11.17
N ILE A 337 -1.00 -9.35 12.31
CA ILE A 337 -0.51 -8.94 13.63
C ILE A 337 0.66 -9.84 14.01
N ILE A 338 1.82 -9.22 14.21
CA ILE A 338 3.05 -9.89 14.60
C ILE A 338 3.44 -9.43 15.99
N ARG A 339 3.52 -10.39 16.93
CA ARG A 339 3.96 -10.13 18.30
C ARG A 339 5.48 -10.15 18.38
N PHE A 340 6.04 -9.08 18.95
CA PHE A 340 7.46 -8.86 19.16
C PHE A 340 7.78 -8.94 20.64
N GLU A 341 8.75 -9.79 20.99
CA GLU A 341 9.19 -10.08 22.34
C GLU A 341 10.72 -10.26 22.36
N MET A 342 11.41 -9.63 23.31
CA MET A 342 12.88 -9.69 23.36
C MET A 342 13.43 -11.10 23.59
N GLY A 343 12.65 -11.98 24.24
CA GLY A 343 13.03 -13.37 24.46
C GLY A 343 13.21 -14.17 23.16
N GLU A 344 12.65 -13.69 22.05
CA GLU A 344 12.76 -14.31 20.73
C GLU A 344 14.00 -13.84 19.96
N GLN A 345 14.87 -13.01 20.53
CA GLN A 345 16.06 -12.53 19.82
C GLN A 345 17.00 -13.70 19.48
N ALA A 346 17.27 -13.92 18.19
CA ALA A 346 18.19 -14.98 17.75
C ALA A 346 19.66 -14.54 17.69
N SER A 347 19.93 -13.24 17.54
CA SER A 347 21.29 -12.70 17.51
C SER A 347 21.79 -12.37 18.91
N GLU A 348 22.94 -12.93 19.30
CA GLU A 348 23.60 -12.64 20.59
C GLU A 348 24.15 -11.20 20.67
N CYS A 349 24.45 -10.58 19.52
CA CYS A 349 25.02 -9.24 19.44
C CYS A 349 24.39 -8.45 18.29
N PHE A 350 23.59 -7.46 18.66
CA PHE A 350 22.94 -6.57 17.70
C PHE A 350 23.45 -5.14 17.83
N ILE A 351 24.10 -4.65 16.77
CA ILE A 351 24.54 -3.25 16.65
C ILE A 351 23.78 -2.64 15.47
N GLU A 352 22.69 -1.93 15.75
CA GLU A 352 21.77 -1.38 14.74
C GLU A 352 22.51 -0.66 13.60
N ALA A 353 23.44 0.25 13.94
CA ALA A 353 24.17 1.01 12.94
C ALA A 353 25.01 0.14 11.98
N LYS A 354 25.61 -0.95 12.47
CA LYS A 354 26.39 -1.88 11.64
C LYS A 354 25.48 -2.69 10.71
N VAL A 355 24.38 -3.19 11.24
CA VAL A 355 23.40 -3.97 10.45
C VAL A 355 22.78 -3.09 9.37
N LEU A 356 22.39 -1.86 9.69
CA LEU A 356 21.84 -0.91 8.70
C LEU A 356 22.86 -0.56 7.62
N ALA A 357 24.14 -0.39 7.96
CA ALA A 357 25.20 -0.16 6.98
C ALA A 357 25.39 -1.38 6.06
N ALA A 358 25.41 -2.59 6.61
CA ALA A 358 25.54 -3.82 5.83
C ALA A 358 24.33 -4.04 4.90
N ILE A 359 23.10 -3.71 5.34
CA ILE A 359 21.91 -3.75 4.49
C ILE A 359 22.09 -2.84 3.27
N ARG A 360 22.60 -1.62 3.47
CA ARG A 360 22.86 -0.67 2.38
C ARG A 360 23.90 -1.19 1.40
N GLU A 361 24.98 -1.74 1.91
CA GLU A 361 26.08 -2.31 1.10
C GLU A 361 25.61 -3.45 0.20
N HIS A 362 24.74 -4.33 0.72
CA HIS A 362 24.25 -5.49 -0.03
C HIS A 362 22.89 -5.25 -0.71
N ARG A 363 22.35 -4.02 -0.67
CA ARG A 363 20.99 -3.73 -1.13
C ARG A 363 20.80 -4.04 -2.61
N ASP A 364 21.76 -3.66 -3.46
CA ASP A 364 21.70 -3.91 -4.91
C ASP A 364 21.60 -5.41 -5.22
N LEU A 365 22.37 -6.25 -4.50
CA LEU A 365 22.29 -7.71 -4.64
C LEU A 365 20.93 -8.26 -4.21
N ILE A 366 20.42 -7.83 -3.04
CA ILE A 366 19.16 -8.35 -2.50
C ILE A 366 17.98 -7.95 -3.38
N ILE A 367 17.91 -6.69 -3.81
CA ILE A 367 16.83 -6.20 -4.67
C ILE A 367 16.93 -6.81 -6.08
N SER A 368 18.14 -6.97 -6.64
CA SER A 368 18.32 -7.63 -7.93
C SER A 368 17.84 -9.09 -7.91
N ALA A 369 18.18 -9.83 -6.85
CA ALA A 369 17.67 -11.18 -6.64
C ALA A 369 16.14 -11.21 -6.52
N LEU A 370 15.53 -10.19 -5.91
CA LEU A 370 14.09 -10.08 -5.81
C LEU A 370 13.43 -9.79 -7.16
N LEU A 371 14.02 -8.96 -8.02
CA LEU A 371 13.55 -8.74 -9.39
C LEU A 371 13.55 -10.06 -10.19
N ILE A 372 14.63 -10.86 -10.06
CA ILE A 372 14.74 -12.19 -10.68
C ILE A 372 13.68 -13.15 -10.14
N ARG A 373 13.47 -13.19 -8.81
CA ARG A 373 12.41 -14.02 -8.20
C ARG A 373 11.01 -13.57 -8.63
N THR A 374 10.79 -12.28 -8.81
CA THR A 374 9.53 -11.73 -9.32
C THR A 374 9.24 -12.24 -10.73
N SER A 375 10.24 -12.26 -11.62
CA SER A 375 10.11 -12.88 -12.95
C SER A 375 9.67 -14.35 -12.88
N GLN A 376 10.26 -15.14 -11.96
CA GLN A 376 9.86 -16.53 -11.75
C GLN A 376 8.42 -16.66 -11.22
N VAL A 377 7.99 -15.77 -10.33
CA VAL A 377 6.60 -15.72 -9.84
C VAL A 377 5.64 -15.39 -10.98
N LEU A 378 5.96 -14.39 -11.82
CA LEU A 378 5.15 -14.04 -12.99
C LEU A 378 5.01 -15.22 -13.97
N ALA A 379 6.08 -16.01 -14.16
CA ALA A 379 6.02 -17.25 -14.94
C ALA A 379 5.07 -18.29 -14.32
N MET A 380 5.17 -18.53 -13.01
CA MET A 380 4.23 -19.43 -12.31
C MET A 380 2.78 -18.95 -12.42
N MET A 381 2.55 -17.63 -12.33
CA MET A 381 1.22 -17.03 -12.45
C MET A 381 0.63 -17.20 -13.84
N ARG A 382 1.42 -16.97 -14.89
CA ARG A 382 1.04 -17.23 -16.29
C ARG A 382 0.62 -18.69 -16.49
N ASP A 383 1.30 -19.61 -15.82
CA ASP A 383 1.02 -21.04 -15.89
C ASP A 383 -0.17 -21.47 -14.99
N GLY A 384 -0.86 -20.52 -14.35
CA GLY A 384 -2.08 -20.75 -13.57
C GLY A 384 -1.86 -21.04 -12.07
N ALA A 385 -0.62 -20.96 -11.58
CA ALA A 385 -0.29 -21.36 -10.21
C ALA A 385 -1.00 -20.52 -9.14
N GLN A 386 -1.23 -19.22 -9.39
CA GLN A 386 -1.93 -18.36 -8.42
C GLN A 386 -3.35 -18.85 -8.15
N GLU A 387 -4.09 -19.20 -9.20
CA GLU A 387 -5.45 -19.74 -9.07
C GLU A 387 -5.45 -21.09 -8.35
N GLN A 388 -4.48 -21.95 -8.65
CA GLN A 388 -4.31 -23.23 -7.97
C GLN A 388 -4.06 -23.04 -6.46
N VAL A 389 -3.15 -22.14 -6.08
CA VAL A 389 -2.88 -21.82 -4.67
C VAL A 389 -4.11 -21.22 -3.98
N MET A 390 -4.86 -20.35 -4.66
CA MET A 390 -6.12 -19.81 -4.13
C MET A 390 -7.14 -20.91 -3.80
N ARG A 391 -7.25 -21.92 -4.68
CA ARG A 391 -8.11 -23.10 -4.43
C ARG A 391 -7.59 -23.92 -3.26
N LEU A 392 -6.27 -24.15 -3.16
CA LEU A 392 -5.65 -24.85 -2.03
C LEU A 392 -5.92 -24.15 -0.69
N LEU A 393 -5.73 -22.83 -0.64
CA LEU A 393 -5.99 -22.03 0.57
C LEU A 393 -7.45 -22.17 1.00
N HIS A 394 -8.39 -22.12 0.05
CA HIS A 394 -9.80 -22.27 0.37
C HIS A 394 -10.16 -23.68 0.86
N GLN A 395 -9.61 -24.72 0.24
CA GLN A 395 -9.86 -26.12 0.61
C GLN A 395 -9.26 -26.47 1.97
N THR A 396 -8.06 -25.97 2.25
CA THR A 396 -7.30 -26.33 3.46
C THR A 396 -7.77 -25.53 4.69
N LEU A 397 -7.95 -24.22 4.54
CA LEU A 397 -8.21 -23.31 5.67
C LEU A 397 -9.69 -22.95 5.83
N GLY A 398 -10.53 -23.23 4.83
CA GLY A 398 -11.96 -22.91 4.85
C GLY A 398 -12.24 -21.42 5.06
N ASN A 399 -13.14 -21.10 6.00
CA ASN A 399 -13.49 -19.73 6.37
C ASN A 399 -12.65 -19.26 7.57
N HIS A 400 -11.44 -18.76 7.28
CA HIS A 400 -10.56 -18.11 8.26
C HIS A 400 -10.71 -16.57 8.21
N SER A 401 -10.34 -15.88 9.29
CA SER A 401 -10.48 -14.42 9.44
C SER A 401 -9.66 -13.60 8.43
N LYS A 402 -8.67 -14.22 7.78
CA LYS A 402 -7.76 -13.61 6.79
C LYS A 402 -8.13 -13.93 5.35
N ARG A 403 -9.30 -14.51 5.09
CA ARG A 403 -9.73 -14.92 3.74
C ARG A 403 -9.67 -13.77 2.72
N ARG A 404 -9.91 -12.53 3.15
CA ARG A 404 -9.82 -11.33 2.31
C ARG A 404 -8.41 -11.07 1.77
N CYS A 405 -7.39 -11.62 2.42
CA CYS A 405 -6.00 -11.49 2.01
C CYS A 405 -5.51 -12.68 1.18
N ASN A 406 -6.40 -13.62 0.79
CA ASN A 406 -5.96 -14.83 0.09
C ASN A 406 -5.24 -14.53 -1.22
N ASP A 407 -5.67 -13.53 -1.98
CA ASP A 407 -4.96 -13.11 -3.20
C ASP A 407 -3.49 -12.79 -2.91
N TYR A 408 -3.23 -12.02 -1.84
CA TYR A 408 -1.87 -11.68 -1.45
C TYR A 408 -1.12 -12.85 -0.80
N LEU A 409 -1.79 -13.67 0.01
CA LEU A 409 -1.21 -14.88 0.58
C LEU A 409 -0.78 -15.86 -0.53
N SER A 410 -1.53 -15.92 -1.64
CA SER A 410 -1.14 -16.72 -2.80
C SER A 410 0.16 -16.21 -3.43
N LEU A 411 0.32 -14.89 -3.56
CA LEU A 411 1.57 -14.28 -4.06
C LEU A 411 2.75 -14.54 -3.11
N MET A 412 2.52 -14.42 -1.80
CA MET A 412 3.52 -14.75 -0.78
C MET A 412 3.97 -16.20 -0.87
N TYR A 413 3.02 -17.12 -1.07
CA TYR A 413 3.33 -18.53 -1.25
C TYR A 413 4.13 -18.79 -2.53
N LEU A 414 3.75 -18.20 -3.66
CA LEU A 414 4.51 -18.29 -4.90
C LEU A 414 5.92 -17.68 -4.75
N MET A 415 6.06 -16.57 -4.02
CA MET A 415 7.36 -15.98 -3.72
C MET A 415 8.23 -16.93 -2.88
N ARG A 416 7.66 -17.64 -1.91
CA ARG A 416 8.34 -18.71 -1.14
C ARG A 416 8.80 -19.87 -2.03
N LEU A 417 8.06 -20.17 -3.11
CA LEU A 417 8.40 -21.22 -4.07
C LEU A 417 9.40 -20.77 -5.14
N SER A 418 9.58 -19.46 -5.34
CA SER A 418 10.55 -18.94 -6.30
C SER A 418 11.96 -19.50 -6.01
N GLY A 419 12.71 -19.80 -7.06
CA GLY A 419 14.07 -20.36 -6.97
C GLY A 419 14.15 -21.84 -6.58
N LYS A 420 13.01 -22.52 -6.31
CA LYS A 420 13.00 -23.96 -6.02
C LYS A 420 13.01 -24.82 -7.29
N PRO A 421 13.47 -26.09 -7.20
CA PRO A 421 13.33 -27.05 -8.29
C PRO A 421 11.88 -27.25 -8.75
N ARG A 422 11.67 -27.50 -10.04
CA ARG A 422 10.31 -27.63 -10.63
C ARG A 422 9.47 -28.74 -9.98
N ASP A 423 10.08 -29.84 -9.58
CA ASP A 423 9.38 -30.95 -8.93
C ASP A 423 8.94 -30.60 -7.50
N GLU A 424 9.73 -29.79 -6.77
CA GLU A 424 9.32 -29.24 -5.47
C GLU A 424 8.17 -28.25 -5.62
N VAL A 425 8.23 -27.38 -6.64
CA VAL A 425 7.14 -26.44 -6.94
C VAL A 425 5.86 -27.20 -7.26
N ALA A 426 5.91 -28.20 -8.15
CA ALA A 426 4.74 -29.01 -8.50
C ALA A 426 4.09 -29.67 -7.27
N LYS A 427 4.90 -30.31 -6.40
CA LYS A 427 4.40 -30.91 -5.16
C LYS A 427 3.73 -29.89 -4.23
N ALA A 428 4.33 -28.70 -4.12
CA ALA A 428 3.80 -27.61 -3.29
C ALA A 428 2.52 -26.98 -3.86
N LEU A 429 2.29 -27.09 -5.17
CA LEU A 429 1.04 -26.68 -5.82
C LEU A 429 -0.05 -27.76 -5.75
N ASP A 430 0.30 -29.01 -5.46
CA ASP A 430 -0.67 -30.09 -5.22
C ASP A 430 -1.17 -30.11 -3.77
N MET A 431 -0.29 -29.81 -2.81
CA MET A 431 -0.61 -29.80 -1.39
C MET A 431 0.06 -28.61 -0.69
N LEU A 432 -0.74 -27.84 0.04
CA LEU A 432 -0.25 -26.67 0.77
C LEU A 432 0.84 -27.09 1.77
N ASN A 433 1.93 -26.31 1.80
CA ASN A 433 3.03 -26.59 2.73
C ASN A 433 2.55 -26.46 4.18
N PRO A 434 2.74 -27.47 5.05
CA PRO A 434 2.26 -27.44 6.44
C PRO A 434 2.78 -26.26 7.26
N GLN A 435 4.00 -25.77 6.99
CA GLN A 435 4.54 -24.60 7.69
C GLN A 435 3.80 -23.33 7.32
N PHE A 436 3.39 -23.20 6.06
CA PHE A 436 2.61 -22.04 5.59
C PHE A 436 1.17 -22.09 6.11
N GLU A 437 0.59 -23.29 6.19
CA GLU A 437 -0.71 -23.52 6.81
C GLU A 437 -0.72 -23.10 8.29
N GLU A 438 0.22 -23.60 9.09
CA GLU A 438 0.33 -23.25 10.52
C GLU A 438 0.58 -21.76 10.73
N LEU A 439 1.33 -21.13 9.82
CA LEU A 439 1.60 -19.70 9.86
C LEU A 439 0.31 -18.88 9.67
N ILE A 440 -0.56 -19.26 8.72
CA ILE A 440 -1.87 -18.60 8.56
C ILE A 440 -2.80 -18.93 9.73
N ALA A 441 -2.79 -20.17 10.23
CA ALA A 441 -3.55 -20.56 11.40
C ALA A 441 -3.14 -19.73 12.63
N SER A 442 -1.85 -19.48 12.82
CA SER A 442 -1.31 -18.62 13.87
C SER A 442 -1.81 -17.17 13.76
N LEU A 443 -1.74 -16.57 12.56
CA LEU A 443 -2.31 -15.24 12.30
C LEU A 443 -3.81 -15.16 12.63
N ASN A 444 -4.54 -16.23 12.30
CA ASN A 444 -5.95 -16.35 12.59
C ASN A 444 -6.21 -16.39 14.12
N ARG A 445 -5.45 -17.21 14.86
CA ARG A 445 -5.55 -17.28 16.33
C ARG A 445 -5.29 -15.93 16.98
N VAL A 446 -4.17 -15.27 16.64
CA VAL A 446 -3.83 -13.94 17.19
C VAL A 446 -4.94 -12.92 16.95
N SER A 447 -5.54 -12.93 15.75
CA SER A 447 -6.60 -11.99 15.40
C SER A 447 -7.91 -12.28 16.14
N GLN A 448 -8.23 -13.56 16.35
CA GLN A 448 -9.39 -13.99 17.13
C GLN A 448 -9.21 -13.64 18.61
N GLU A 449 -8.02 -13.85 19.18
CA GLU A 449 -7.69 -13.44 20.55
C GLU A 449 -7.87 -11.93 20.73
N THR A 450 -7.27 -11.12 19.85
CA THR A 450 -7.42 -9.67 19.87
C THR A 450 -8.87 -9.24 19.73
N ALA A 451 -9.62 -9.84 18.80
CA ALA A 451 -11.03 -9.52 18.59
C ALA A 451 -11.89 -9.89 19.81
N ARG A 452 -11.62 -11.05 20.44
CA ARG A 452 -12.31 -11.52 21.64
C ARG A 452 -12.11 -10.56 22.82
N GLU A 453 -10.87 -10.17 23.10
CA GLU A 453 -10.52 -9.32 24.24
C GLU A 453 -11.03 -7.88 24.12
N SER A 454 -11.30 -7.43 22.89
CA SER A 454 -11.67 -6.06 22.60
C SER A 454 -13.11 -5.88 22.11
N ASN A 455 -13.92 -6.95 22.08
CA ASN A 455 -15.28 -6.86 21.56
C ASN A 455 -16.20 -6.08 22.54
N PRO A 456 -16.78 -4.95 22.14
CA PRO A 456 -17.60 -4.11 23.03
C PRO A 456 -18.93 -4.78 23.41
N ILE A 457 -19.50 -5.60 22.51
CA ILE A 457 -20.75 -6.33 22.77
C ILE A 457 -20.49 -7.43 23.81
N ALA A 458 -19.47 -8.25 23.61
CA ALA A 458 -19.09 -9.30 24.54
C ALA A 458 -18.75 -8.71 25.93
N THR A 459 -17.99 -7.61 25.96
CA THR A 459 -17.66 -6.91 27.21
C THR A 459 -18.91 -6.44 27.95
N CYS A 460 -19.84 -5.77 27.24
CA CYS A 460 -21.09 -5.33 27.86
C CYS A 460 -21.96 -6.51 28.29
N LEU A 461 -22.01 -7.61 27.53
CA LEU A 461 -22.73 -8.81 27.93
C LEU A 461 -22.15 -9.40 29.23
N VAL A 462 -20.83 -9.53 29.35
CA VAL A 462 -20.18 -10.04 30.58
C VAL A 462 -20.57 -9.17 31.79
N VAL A 463 -20.55 -7.85 31.62
CA VAL A 463 -20.94 -6.93 32.70
C VAL A 463 -22.44 -7.04 32.99
N LEU A 464 -23.29 -7.28 31.98
CA LEU A 464 -24.73 -7.44 32.15
C LEU A 464 -25.05 -8.66 33.03
N PHE A 465 -24.48 -9.82 32.70
CA PHE A 465 -24.66 -11.05 33.46
C PHE A 465 -24.10 -10.93 34.88
N LYS A 466 -22.92 -10.33 35.06
CA LYS A 466 -22.34 -10.08 36.40
C LYS A 466 -23.21 -9.14 37.23
N ALA A 467 -23.73 -8.08 36.63
CA ALA A 467 -24.59 -7.13 37.31
C ALA A 467 -25.94 -7.76 37.69
N TYR A 468 -26.50 -8.64 36.84
CA TYR A 468 -27.70 -9.39 37.16
C TYR A 468 -27.47 -10.38 38.31
N ARG A 469 -26.41 -11.20 38.28
CA ARG A 469 -26.03 -12.11 39.40
C ARG A 469 -25.92 -11.37 40.73
N HIS A 470 -25.35 -10.17 40.74
CA HIS A 470 -25.30 -9.34 41.94
C HIS A 470 -26.68 -8.82 42.37
N ALA A 471 -27.55 -8.48 41.41
CA ALA A 471 -28.89 -7.98 41.66
C ALA A 471 -29.84 -9.06 42.22
N VAL A 472 -29.73 -10.32 41.77
CA VAL A 472 -30.53 -11.45 42.26
C VAL A 472 -30.43 -11.59 43.80
N GLY A 473 -29.26 -11.30 44.37
CA GLY A 473 -29.05 -11.31 45.83
C GLY A 473 -29.40 -10.01 46.57
N THR A 474 -29.78 -8.93 45.87
CA THR A 474 -29.92 -7.59 46.48
C THR A 474 -31.19 -6.86 46.10
N ASN A 475 -31.47 -6.65 44.81
CA ASN A 475 -32.64 -5.93 44.30
C ASN A 475 -32.94 -6.25 42.83
N GLU A 476 -33.38 -7.47 42.57
CA GLU A 476 -33.63 -8.02 41.22
C GLU A 476 -34.67 -7.21 40.43
N ALA A 477 -35.80 -6.86 41.05
CA ALA A 477 -36.89 -6.15 40.38
C ALA A 477 -36.44 -4.78 39.82
N ALA A 478 -35.64 -4.03 40.59
CA ALA A 478 -35.09 -2.76 40.14
C ALA A 478 -34.11 -2.92 38.98
N PHE A 479 -33.37 -4.03 38.91
CA PHE A 479 -32.48 -4.32 37.80
C PHE A 479 -33.26 -4.59 36.51
N LEU A 480 -34.25 -5.49 36.56
CA LEU A 480 -35.06 -5.86 35.40
C LEU A 480 -35.82 -4.63 34.84
N GLU A 481 -36.38 -3.79 35.71
CA GLU A 481 -37.03 -2.54 35.30
C GLU A 481 -36.04 -1.56 34.64
N ARG A 482 -34.83 -1.44 35.19
CA ARG A 482 -33.80 -0.53 34.69
C ARG A 482 -33.28 -0.94 33.32
N TYR A 483 -32.98 -2.22 33.11
CA TYR A 483 -32.33 -2.70 31.89
C TYR A 483 -33.30 -3.26 30.85
N GLN A 484 -34.57 -3.49 31.20
CA GLN A 484 -35.64 -3.95 30.30
C GLN A 484 -35.28 -5.22 29.53
N ILE A 485 -34.65 -6.17 30.23
CA ILE A 485 -34.25 -7.44 29.67
C ILE A 485 -34.54 -8.54 30.69
N ASP A 486 -35.21 -9.59 30.23
CA ASP A 486 -35.64 -10.70 31.07
C ASP A 486 -34.61 -11.83 31.01
N PHE A 487 -34.34 -12.41 32.17
CA PHE A 487 -33.48 -13.58 32.34
C PHE A 487 -34.35 -14.78 32.67
N SER A 488 -34.07 -15.93 32.07
CA SER A 488 -34.69 -17.21 32.47
C SER A 488 -34.03 -17.79 33.72
N ASP A 489 -32.73 -17.54 33.87
CA ASP A 489 -31.92 -17.87 35.05
C ASP A 489 -30.72 -16.91 35.16
N GLU A 490 -29.90 -17.04 36.22
CA GLU A 490 -28.72 -16.19 36.48
C GLU A 490 -27.71 -16.11 35.32
N ASN A 491 -27.77 -17.07 34.39
CA ASN A 491 -26.81 -17.28 33.31
C ASN A 491 -27.44 -17.24 31.93
N THR A 492 -28.75 -17.10 31.80
CA THR A 492 -29.45 -17.25 30.52
C THR A 492 -30.47 -16.14 30.28
N ILE A 493 -30.39 -15.55 29.09
CA ILE A 493 -31.41 -14.66 28.50
C ILE A 493 -32.08 -15.44 27.37
N GLU A 494 -33.38 -15.66 27.43
CA GLU A 494 -34.15 -16.35 26.38
C GLU A 494 -35.01 -15.39 25.56
N GLY A 495 -35.07 -15.60 24.25
CA GLY A 495 -36.03 -14.92 23.38
C GLY A 495 -35.80 -13.42 23.18
N ALA A 496 -34.66 -12.86 23.60
CA ALA A 496 -34.41 -11.43 23.50
C ALA A 496 -34.31 -10.97 22.04
N ARG A 497 -34.91 -9.83 21.69
CA ARG A 497 -34.73 -9.23 20.37
C ARG A 497 -33.47 -8.38 20.36
N ALA A 498 -32.94 -8.10 19.16
CA ALA A 498 -31.82 -7.18 19.00
C ALA A 498 -32.09 -5.79 19.62
N ARG A 499 -33.35 -5.35 19.61
CA ARG A 499 -33.79 -4.12 20.29
C ARG A 499 -33.54 -4.18 21.80
N ASP A 500 -33.92 -5.29 22.42
CA ASP A 500 -33.94 -5.42 23.88
C ASP A 500 -32.50 -5.49 24.40
N LEU A 501 -31.68 -6.32 23.75
CA LEU A 501 -30.23 -6.36 23.98
C LEU A 501 -29.57 -4.99 23.75
N PHE A 502 -29.91 -4.29 22.67
CA PHE A 502 -29.35 -2.97 22.40
C PHE A 502 -29.65 -1.96 23.51
N ILE A 503 -30.90 -1.89 23.99
CA ILE A 503 -31.30 -0.96 25.05
C ILE A 503 -30.55 -1.28 26.35
N ALA A 504 -30.52 -2.55 26.75
CA ALA A 504 -29.85 -3.01 27.96
C ALA A 504 -28.35 -2.68 27.92
N LEU A 505 -27.65 -3.10 26.85
CA LEU A 505 -26.20 -2.92 26.72
C LEU A 505 -25.81 -1.44 26.57
N LYS A 506 -26.60 -0.63 25.85
CA LYS A 506 -26.35 0.81 25.70
C LYS A 506 -26.54 1.58 27.01
N ARG A 507 -27.46 1.13 27.86
CA ARG A 507 -27.65 1.74 29.18
C ARG A 507 -26.53 1.31 30.12
N LEU A 508 -26.22 0.02 30.14
CA LEU A 508 -25.15 -0.56 30.94
C LEU A 508 -23.80 0.07 30.61
N SER A 509 -23.50 0.31 29.32
CA SER A 509 -22.25 0.94 28.93
C SER A 509 -22.11 2.36 29.49
N LYS A 510 -23.20 3.13 29.59
CA LYS A 510 -23.20 4.44 30.24
C LYS A 510 -23.02 4.33 31.75
N ASP A 511 -23.71 3.39 32.38
CA ASP A 511 -23.69 3.19 33.82
C ASP A 511 -22.29 2.77 34.33
N PHE A 512 -21.57 1.99 33.54
CA PHE A 512 -20.24 1.46 33.90
C PHE A 512 -19.08 2.08 33.11
N GLY A 513 -19.32 3.09 32.28
CA GLY A 513 -18.29 3.75 31.47
C GLY A 513 -17.61 2.85 30.43
N LEU A 514 -18.34 1.87 29.89
CA LEU A 514 -17.84 0.92 28.89
C LEU A 514 -17.92 1.50 27.47
N SER A 515 -17.02 1.08 26.60
CA SER A 515 -17.07 1.43 25.17
C SER A 515 -18.24 0.73 24.47
N PHE A 516 -19.16 1.50 23.88
CA PHE A 516 -20.29 1.00 23.09
C PHE A 516 -20.81 2.09 22.14
N ASN A 517 -20.17 2.28 20.98
CA ASN A 517 -20.44 3.41 20.08
C ASN A 517 -21.54 3.14 19.05
N MET A 518 -22.41 2.15 19.28
CA MET A 518 -23.53 1.86 18.40
C MET A 518 -24.71 2.79 18.69
N ASN A 519 -25.18 3.47 17.64
CA ASN A 519 -26.19 4.52 17.77
C ASN A 519 -27.61 4.03 17.50
N THR A 520 -27.77 2.99 16.68
CA THR A 520 -29.09 2.46 16.29
C THR A 520 -29.21 0.96 16.52
N VAL A 521 -30.44 0.48 16.70
CA VAL A 521 -30.75 -0.96 16.81
C VAL A 521 -30.34 -1.72 15.55
N GLN A 522 -30.46 -1.11 14.37
CA GLN A 522 -30.07 -1.73 13.10
C GLN A 522 -28.56 -1.95 13.02
N GLN A 523 -27.77 -0.92 13.39
CA GLN A 523 -26.31 -1.02 13.46
C GLN A 523 -25.89 -2.12 14.45
N PHE A 524 -26.53 -2.16 15.63
CA PHE A 524 -26.30 -3.20 16.62
C PHE A 524 -26.65 -4.59 16.08
N ALA A 525 -27.83 -4.80 15.50
CA ALA A 525 -28.26 -6.10 15.00
C ALA A 525 -27.31 -6.67 13.94
N GLN A 526 -26.81 -5.80 13.05
CA GLN A 526 -25.86 -6.20 12.02
C GLN A 526 -24.49 -6.54 12.60
N ARG A 527 -23.97 -5.73 13.53
CA ARG A 527 -22.71 -6.04 14.23
C ARG A 527 -22.80 -7.27 15.11
N PHE A 528 -23.88 -7.39 15.90
CA PHE A 528 -24.15 -8.56 16.74
C PHE A 528 -24.16 -9.84 15.91
N SER A 529 -24.82 -9.82 14.74
CA SER A 529 -24.84 -10.97 13.82
C SER A 529 -23.45 -11.30 13.23
N ASN A 530 -22.66 -10.28 12.90
CA ASN A 530 -21.29 -10.47 12.38
C ASN A 530 -20.34 -11.01 13.46
N ASP A 531 -20.57 -10.65 14.73
CA ASP A 531 -19.66 -10.94 15.84
C ASP A 531 -20.07 -12.18 16.66
N ILE A 532 -21.11 -12.92 16.27
CA ILE A 532 -21.62 -14.07 17.04
C ILE A 532 -20.50 -15.05 17.44
N ASP A 533 -19.62 -15.41 16.51
CA ASP A 533 -18.55 -16.37 16.80
C ASP A 533 -17.50 -15.77 17.75
N THR A 534 -17.20 -14.48 17.63
CA THR A 534 -16.33 -13.76 18.57
C THR A 534 -16.95 -13.72 19.98
N ILE A 535 -18.26 -13.47 20.07
CA ILE A 535 -18.98 -13.45 21.34
C ILE A 535 -18.99 -14.87 21.94
N ARG A 536 -19.18 -15.92 21.13
CA ARG A 536 -19.09 -17.31 21.61
C ARG A 536 -17.73 -17.63 22.23
N GLN A 537 -16.65 -17.23 21.55
CA GLN A 537 -15.28 -17.39 22.04
C GLN A 537 -15.01 -16.61 23.34
N ALA A 538 -15.79 -15.55 23.63
CA ALA A 538 -15.73 -14.81 24.88
C ALA A 538 -16.49 -15.50 26.05
N GLY A 539 -16.94 -16.74 25.87
CA GLY A 539 -17.59 -17.54 26.91
C GLY A 539 -19.11 -17.51 26.87
N PHE A 540 -19.71 -17.31 25.69
CA PHE A 540 -21.15 -17.32 25.51
C PHE A 540 -21.60 -18.47 24.61
N GLU A 541 -22.81 -18.96 24.83
CA GLU A 541 -23.57 -19.72 23.84
C GLU A 541 -24.67 -18.82 23.28
N ILE A 542 -24.74 -18.68 21.96
CA ILE A 542 -25.77 -17.88 21.29
C ILE A 542 -26.53 -18.76 20.31
N LYS A 543 -27.83 -18.90 20.55
CA LYS A 543 -28.78 -19.55 19.65
C LYS A 543 -29.64 -18.50 18.97
N VAL A 544 -29.62 -18.50 17.63
CA VAL A 544 -30.40 -17.55 16.83
C VAL A 544 -31.69 -18.23 16.39
N ASN A 545 -32.83 -17.77 16.90
CA ASN A 545 -34.14 -18.29 16.55
C ASN A 545 -34.77 -17.42 15.46
N ARG A 546 -35.13 -18.04 14.33
CA ARG A 546 -35.86 -17.39 13.24
C ARG A 546 -37.18 -18.12 13.03
N SER A 547 -38.30 -17.42 13.19
CA SER A 547 -39.63 -17.96 12.88
C SER A 547 -39.76 -18.21 11.37
N GLU A 548 -40.09 -19.45 10.98
CA GLU A 548 -40.26 -19.86 9.57
C GLU A 548 -41.54 -19.30 8.92
N HIS A 549 -42.44 -18.64 9.66
CA HIS A 549 -43.83 -18.39 9.21
C HIS A 549 -44.29 -16.92 9.26
N SER A 550 -43.39 -15.92 9.25
CA SER A 550 -43.85 -14.52 9.17
C SER A 550 -43.06 -13.64 8.19
N VAL A 551 -43.81 -12.81 7.47
CA VAL A 551 -43.35 -11.92 6.39
C VAL A 551 -42.47 -10.76 6.91
N ARG A 552 -42.32 -10.61 8.23
CA ARG A 552 -41.42 -9.65 8.89
C ARG A 552 -40.48 -10.39 9.85
N ARG A 553 -39.36 -10.87 9.29
CA ARG A 553 -38.29 -11.58 10.00
C ARG A 553 -37.70 -10.74 11.14
N THR A 554 -38.08 -11.04 12.38
CA THR A 554 -37.38 -10.52 13.57
C THR A 554 -36.74 -11.72 14.26
N ALA A 555 -35.40 -11.80 14.24
CA ALA A 555 -34.68 -12.84 14.96
C ALA A 555 -34.71 -12.57 16.46
N THR A 556 -34.86 -13.63 17.25
CA THR A 556 -34.62 -13.61 18.69
C THR A 556 -33.35 -14.39 19.01
N TYR A 557 -32.72 -14.05 20.13
CA TYR A 557 -31.43 -14.57 20.55
C TYR A 557 -31.57 -15.14 21.94
N ASP A 558 -31.25 -16.42 22.08
CA ASP A 558 -31.03 -17.02 23.39
C ASP A 558 -29.53 -16.94 23.66
N THR A 559 -29.16 -16.30 24.77
CA THR A 559 -27.77 -16.03 25.13
C THR A 559 -27.49 -16.61 26.51
N THR A 560 -26.61 -17.59 26.59
CA THR A 560 -26.16 -18.21 27.85
C THR A 560 -24.71 -17.84 28.12
N TYR A 561 -24.41 -17.40 29.34
CA TYR A 561 -23.07 -17.10 29.79
C TYR A 561 -22.47 -18.32 30.51
N LEU A 562 -21.35 -18.84 29.98
CA LEU A 562 -20.80 -20.14 30.35
C LEU A 562 -19.77 -20.08 31.51
N ALA A 563 -19.50 -18.89 32.05
CA ALA A 563 -18.40 -18.66 33.00
C ALA A 563 -18.83 -18.27 34.43
#